data_AF-A0A934P7N9-F1
#
_entry.id   AF-A0A934P7N9-F1
#
_cell.length_a   1.000
_cell.length_b   1.000
_cell.length_c   1.000
_cell.angle_alpha   90.00
_cell.angle_beta   90.00
_cell.angle_gamma   90.00
#
_symmetry.space_group_name_H-M   'P 1'
#
loop_
_entity.id
_entity.type
_entity.pdbx_description
1 polymer ?
#
loop_
_entity_poly.entity_id
_entity_poly.type
_entity_poly.pdbx_seq_one_letter_code
_entity_poly.pdbx_strand_id
1 'polypeptide(L)'
;MAHRYRPGGWPAVVCEHGCLVVGPAVDAVVVDRLFRALSSGADQRALLDLLDSTGWQPPYALVLRGSDGRGFVSVRGELSVGIRAGEEHVYIDGGDSHTTQSPLAAAVVRTMVDDPPTGPDLAISMGVVLAVDISLTWPVRAAPPPKAPRVLQVSTGMTIPLDKPLLIGSAPSIQRTTVTDLPKLITVPSPNAEVSRTHLAVRLEGLQVCVVDLRSTNGSRLQQAGSAAEPMTPDHPYRVATGDTVEIGDGVVLRFAAAPEN
;
A
#
# COMPACT_ATOMS: atom_id res chain seq x y z
N MET A 1 -9.03 -1.09 18.94
CA MET A 1 -7.59 -1.18 18.66
C MET A 1 -6.87 -0.40 19.73
N ALA A 2 -5.76 -0.91 20.24
CA ALA A 2 -4.99 -0.22 21.25
C ALA A 2 -3.55 -0.13 20.79
N HIS A 3 -3.00 1.08 20.82
CA HIS A 3 -1.56 1.27 20.78
C HIS A 3 -0.96 0.64 22.03
N ARG A 4 0.35 0.41 22.01
CA ARG A 4 1.04 -0.20 23.14
C ARG A 4 2.25 0.63 23.53
N TYR A 5 2.62 0.57 24.79
CA TYR A 5 3.83 1.21 25.28
C TYR A 5 4.53 0.39 26.35
N ARG A 6 5.85 0.58 26.46
CA ARG A 6 6.62 0.14 27.63
C ARG A 6 6.96 1.35 28.50
N PRO A 7 6.61 1.33 29.80
CA PRO A 7 6.92 2.40 30.73
C PRO A 7 8.41 2.77 30.76
N GLY A 8 8.67 4.08 30.89
CA GLY A 8 10.00 4.66 30.78
C GLY A 8 10.08 6.07 31.34
N GLY A 9 11.13 6.80 30.97
CA GLY A 9 11.35 8.19 31.39
C GLY A 9 10.88 9.26 30.40
N TRP A 10 10.51 8.90 29.17
CA TRP A 10 10.27 9.89 28.11
C TRP A 10 8.79 10.21 27.96
N PRO A 11 8.40 11.49 28.01
CA PRO A 11 7.03 11.88 27.71
C PRO A 11 6.65 11.51 26.26
N ALA A 12 5.60 10.71 26.14
CA ALA A 12 5.03 10.26 24.89
C ALA A 12 3.56 10.70 24.80
N VAL A 13 3.28 11.52 23.81
CA VAL A 13 1.95 11.99 23.45
C VAL A 13 1.39 11.05 22.39
N VAL A 14 0.32 10.32 22.72
CA VAL A 14 -0.32 9.35 21.83
C VAL A 14 -1.73 9.82 21.48
N CYS A 15 -2.03 9.91 20.19
CA CYS A 15 -3.33 10.30 19.65
C CYS A 15 -3.75 9.35 18.52
N GLU A 16 -5.00 9.47 18.05
CA GLU A 16 -5.54 8.61 16.99
C GLU A 16 -4.69 8.65 15.70
N HIS A 17 -4.21 9.83 15.33
CA HIS A 17 -3.52 10.07 14.04
C HIS A 17 -2.02 10.28 14.17
N GLY A 18 -1.44 10.09 15.35
CA GLY A 18 -0.01 10.31 15.52
C GLY A 18 0.51 10.08 16.93
N CYS A 19 1.83 10.11 17.03
CA CYS A 19 2.57 10.07 18.28
C CYS A 19 3.70 11.08 18.23
N LEU A 20 4.01 11.65 19.39
CA LEU A 20 5.20 12.45 19.60
C LEU A 20 5.87 12.03 20.90
N VAL A 21 7.12 11.56 20.82
CA VAL A 21 7.98 11.31 21.99
C VAL A 21 8.98 12.44 22.08
N VAL A 22 9.19 12.99 23.27
CA VAL A 22 10.11 14.13 23.51
C VAL A 22 11.06 13.84 24.65
N GLY A 23 12.20 14.55 24.66
CA GLY A 23 13.19 14.47 25.73
C GLY A 23 12.59 14.70 27.13
N PRO A 24 13.09 14.01 28.16
CA PRO A 24 12.58 14.11 29.54
C PRO A 24 12.74 15.50 30.16
N ALA A 25 13.60 16.34 29.58
CA ALA A 25 13.79 17.73 29.99
C ALA A 25 12.73 18.70 29.45
N VAL A 26 11.81 18.26 28.58
CA VAL A 26 10.71 19.09 28.07
C VAL A 26 9.66 19.28 29.17
N ASP A 27 9.34 20.54 29.47
CA ASP A 27 8.40 20.90 30.54
C ASP A 27 6.97 20.38 30.28
N ALA A 28 6.29 19.96 31.34
CA ALA A 28 4.93 19.41 31.28
C ALA A 28 3.92 20.35 30.60
N VAL A 29 4.07 21.68 30.73
CA VAL A 29 3.22 22.67 30.06
C VAL A 29 3.37 22.58 28.54
N VAL A 30 4.59 22.32 28.04
CA VAL A 30 4.85 22.13 26.61
C VAL A 30 4.27 20.79 26.15
N VAL A 31 4.45 19.72 26.93
CA VAL A 31 3.86 18.40 26.65
C VAL A 31 2.32 18.49 26.55
N ASP A 32 1.67 19.21 27.46
CA ASP A 32 0.22 19.43 27.44
C ASP A 32 -0.23 20.20 26.20
N ARG A 33 0.55 21.20 25.76
CA ARG A 33 0.27 21.94 24.52
C ARG A 33 0.41 21.04 23.30
N LEU A 34 1.46 20.22 23.25
CA LEU A 34 1.67 19.24 22.18
C LEU A 34 0.53 18.22 22.14
N PHE A 35 0.07 17.72 23.29
CA PHE A 35 -1.08 16.83 23.36
C PHE A 35 -2.35 17.47 22.81
N ARG A 36 -2.66 18.72 23.20
CA ARG A 36 -3.83 19.44 22.68
C ARG A 36 -3.71 19.70 21.17
N ALA A 37 -2.54 20.13 20.71
CA ALA A 37 -2.27 20.38 19.29
C ALA A 37 -2.46 19.11 18.47
N LEU A 38 -1.79 18.01 18.86
CA LEU A 38 -1.88 16.73 18.17
C LEU A 38 -3.31 16.16 18.20
N SER A 39 -4.01 16.27 19.33
CA SER A 39 -5.40 15.83 19.47
C SER A 39 -6.35 16.63 18.57
N SER A 40 -6.04 17.90 18.30
CA SER A 40 -6.80 18.75 17.39
C SER A 40 -6.46 18.55 15.91
N GLY A 41 -5.51 17.67 15.59
CA GLY A 41 -5.06 17.42 14.22
C GLY A 41 -4.11 18.48 13.68
N ALA A 42 -3.33 19.15 14.54
CA ALA A 42 -2.28 20.06 14.12
C ALA A 42 -1.28 19.36 13.19
N ASP A 43 -0.80 20.09 12.19
CA ASP A 43 0.19 19.56 11.24
C ASP A 43 1.60 19.50 11.84
N GLN A 44 2.52 18.91 11.07
CA GLN A 44 3.92 18.78 11.48
C GLN A 44 4.58 20.12 11.79
N ARG A 45 4.22 21.19 11.07
CA ARG A 45 4.87 22.49 11.22
C ARG A 45 4.49 23.10 12.56
N ALA A 46 3.20 23.11 12.89
CA ALA A 46 2.71 23.62 14.17
C ALA A 46 3.31 22.87 15.37
N LEU A 47 3.48 21.54 15.26
CA LEU A 47 4.10 20.73 16.32
C LEU A 47 5.59 21.01 16.47
N LEU A 48 6.32 21.17 15.37
CA LEU A 48 7.74 21.51 15.39
C LEU A 48 7.98 22.94 15.91
N ASP A 49 7.14 23.91 15.51
CA ASP A 49 7.19 25.29 16.02
C ASP A 49 7.00 25.33 17.55
N LEU A 50 6.15 24.46 18.11
CA LEU A 50 5.98 24.33 19.56
C LEU A 50 7.24 23.78 20.25
N LEU A 51 7.93 22.81 19.64
CA LEU A 51 9.19 22.28 20.16
C LEU A 51 10.31 23.32 20.09
N ASP A 52 10.39 24.07 19.00
CA ASP A 52 11.39 25.12 18.82
C ASP A 52 11.13 26.33 19.74
N SER A 53 9.89 26.52 20.22
CA SER A 53 9.54 27.54 21.22
C SER A 53 10.15 27.30 22.61
N THR A 54 10.74 26.12 22.86
CA THR A 54 11.39 25.78 24.13
C THR A 54 12.68 26.57 24.38
N GLY A 55 13.24 27.23 23.35
CA GLY A 55 14.49 28.00 23.46
C GLY A 55 15.76 27.15 23.35
N TRP A 56 15.62 25.83 23.14
CA TRP A 56 16.68 24.89 22.82
C TRP A 56 16.14 23.84 21.84
N GLN A 57 16.98 22.91 21.37
CA GLN A 57 16.56 21.86 20.43
C GLN A 57 16.38 20.53 21.15
N PRO A 58 15.18 20.21 21.66
CA PRO A 58 14.94 18.95 22.34
C PRO A 58 15.04 17.75 21.40
N PRO A 59 15.52 16.59 21.87
CA PRO A 59 15.38 15.35 21.13
C PRO A 59 13.90 14.97 21.05
N TYR A 60 13.48 14.45 19.90
CA TYR A 60 12.10 14.02 19.69
C TYR A 60 11.98 12.95 18.60
N ALA A 61 10.84 12.28 18.59
CA ALA A 61 10.38 11.47 17.48
C ALA A 61 8.90 11.76 17.23
N LEU A 62 8.60 12.32 16.07
CA LEU A 62 7.26 12.69 15.61
C LEU A 62 6.83 11.73 14.51
N VAL A 63 5.66 11.15 14.66
CA VAL A 63 5.03 10.29 13.67
C VAL A 63 3.60 10.77 13.47
N LEU A 64 3.26 11.22 12.27
CA LEU A 64 1.91 11.62 11.89
C LEU A 64 1.41 10.76 10.74
N ARG A 65 0.14 10.37 10.80
CA ARG A 65 -0.55 9.66 9.71
C ARG A 65 -1.46 10.63 8.97
N GLY A 66 -1.20 10.81 7.68
CA GLY A 66 -2.09 11.51 6.76
C GLY A 66 -3.34 10.70 6.43
N SER A 67 -4.40 11.40 6.03
CA SER A 67 -5.67 10.79 5.63
C SER A 67 -5.58 9.99 4.32
N ASP A 68 -4.55 10.25 3.52
CA ASP A 68 -4.19 9.55 2.27
C ASP A 68 -3.41 8.23 2.52
N GLY A 69 -3.11 7.90 3.79
CA GLY A 69 -2.33 6.72 4.16
C GLY A 69 -0.81 6.92 4.05
N ARG A 70 -0.35 8.10 3.62
CA ARG A 70 1.06 8.49 3.80
C ARG A 70 1.26 8.97 5.23
N GLY A 71 2.49 8.93 5.69
CA GLY A 71 2.83 9.48 6.98
C GLY A 71 4.11 10.27 6.96
N PHE A 72 4.19 11.17 7.92
CA PHE A 72 5.34 12.00 8.18
C PHE A 72 6.08 11.45 9.38
N VAL A 73 7.38 11.25 9.23
CA VAL A 73 8.26 10.86 10.34
C VAL A 73 9.41 11.86 10.42
N SER A 74 9.60 12.42 11.62
CA SER A 74 10.72 13.30 11.93
C SER A 74 11.32 12.88 13.25
N VAL A 75 12.64 12.70 13.28
CA VAL A 75 13.38 12.23 14.45
C VAL A 75 14.56 13.16 14.68
N ARG A 76 14.87 13.45 15.94
CA ARG A 76 16.01 14.30 16.36
C ARG A 76 16.62 13.72 17.63
N GLY A 77 17.95 13.59 17.64
CA GLY A 77 18.70 13.09 18.79
C GLY A 77 18.69 11.55 18.87
N GLU A 78 18.72 11.02 20.08
CA GLU A 78 18.95 9.59 20.36
C GLU A 78 17.73 8.67 20.16
N LEU A 79 16.63 9.19 19.63
CA LEU A 79 15.46 8.38 19.31
C LEU A 79 15.62 7.70 17.95
N SER A 80 14.92 6.59 17.79
CA SER A 80 14.75 5.93 16.51
C SER A 80 13.29 5.60 16.26
N VAL A 81 12.93 5.54 14.97
CA VAL A 81 11.61 5.13 14.52
C VAL A 81 11.74 3.97 13.54
N GLY A 82 11.19 2.83 13.92
CA GLY A 82 10.98 1.68 13.05
C GLY A 82 9.58 1.69 12.46
N ILE A 83 9.46 1.56 11.15
CA ILE A 83 8.18 1.46 10.43
C ILE A 83 8.14 0.10 9.75
N ARG A 84 7.13 -0.70 10.04
CA ARG A 84 6.90 -1.99 9.39
C ARG A 84 5.59 -1.99 8.64
N ALA A 85 5.63 -1.99 7.30
CA ALA A 85 4.47 -2.02 6.42
C ALA A 85 4.56 -3.23 5.47
N GLY A 86 3.79 -4.28 5.74
CA GLY A 86 3.92 -5.55 5.01
C GLY A 86 5.29 -6.21 5.26
N GLU A 87 6.03 -6.52 4.19
CA GLU A 87 7.41 -7.03 4.23
C GLU A 87 8.46 -5.89 4.27
N GLU A 88 8.06 -4.65 4.05
CA GLU A 88 8.95 -3.49 4.05
C GLU A 88 9.23 -2.99 5.47
N HIS A 89 10.51 -2.85 5.79
CA HIS A 89 11.00 -2.38 7.09
C HIS A 89 11.87 -1.14 6.86
N VAL A 90 11.43 0.01 7.37
CA VAL A 90 12.19 1.27 7.34
C VAL A 90 12.63 1.61 8.75
N TYR A 91 13.91 1.95 8.93
CA TYR A 91 14.47 2.37 10.21
C TYR A 91 15.06 3.76 10.06
N ILE A 92 14.68 4.67 10.95
CA ILE A 92 15.08 6.07 10.93
C ILE A 92 15.77 6.39 12.25
N ASP A 93 17.03 6.79 12.18
CA ASP A 93 17.84 7.26 13.31
C ASP A 93 17.78 8.80 13.38
N GLY A 94 17.72 9.34 14.60
CA GLY A 94 17.57 10.75 14.89
C GLY A 94 18.84 11.59 14.87
N GLY A 95 20.04 10.99 14.88
CA GLY A 95 21.37 11.64 14.87
C GLY A 95 21.39 13.18 14.74
N ASP A 96 21.51 13.69 13.51
CA ASP A 96 21.53 15.14 13.19
C ASP A 96 20.15 15.73 12.79
N SER A 97 19.07 15.02 13.13
CA SER A 97 17.70 15.24 12.68
C SER A 97 17.40 14.75 11.26
N HIS A 98 16.48 13.77 11.15
CA HIS A 98 16.04 13.20 9.88
C HIS A 98 14.54 13.39 9.70
N THR A 99 14.10 13.80 8.50
CA THR A 99 12.69 13.97 8.17
C THR A 99 12.37 13.31 6.84
N THR A 100 11.34 12.47 6.80
CA THR A 100 10.94 11.73 5.60
C THR A 100 9.43 11.53 5.51
N GLN A 101 8.96 11.25 4.29
CA GLN A 101 7.62 10.74 4.03
C GLN A 101 7.68 9.23 3.83
N SER A 102 6.82 8.48 4.52
CA SER A 102 6.81 7.01 4.45
C SER A 102 5.37 6.49 4.30
N PRO A 103 5.17 5.34 3.62
CA PRO A 103 3.86 4.69 3.61
C PRO A 103 3.51 4.20 5.03
N LEU A 104 2.53 4.85 5.68
CA LEU A 104 2.00 4.45 6.99
C LEU A 104 0.63 3.75 6.91
N ALA A 105 0.15 3.46 5.70
CA ALA A 105 -1.17 2.90 5.42
C ALA A 105 -1.47 1.61 6.21
N ALA A 106 -0.41 0.83 6.49
CA ALA A 106 -0.43 -0.43 7.21
C ALA A 106 0.80 -0.62 8.12
N ALA A 107 1.23 0.44 8.81
CA ALA A 107 2.46 0.40 9.57
C ALA A 107 2.26 0.06 11.05
N VAL A 108 3.08 -0.86 11.57
CA VAL A 108 3.47 -0.81 12.99
C VAL A 108 4.59 0.20 13.08
N VAL A 109 4.36 1.29 13.80
CA VAL A 109 5.40 2.29 14.05
C VAL A 109 5.88 2.15 15.47
N ARG A 110 7.19 1.95 15.63
CA ARG A 110 7.84 1.79 16.91
C ARG A 110 8.82 2.93 17.14
N THR A 111 8.52 3.78 18.11
CA THR A 111 9.46 4.80 18.57
C THR A 111 10.23 4.26 19.76
N MET A 112 11.56 4.24 19.68
CA MET A 112 12.44 3.66 20.69
C MET A 112 13.46 4.68 21.17
N VAL A 113 13.77 4.57 22.46
CA VAL A 113 14.94 5.16 23.08
C VAL A 113 15.83 4.03 23.59
N ASP A 114 17.14 4.22 23.61
CA ASP A 114 18.11 3.27 24.17
C ASP A 114 18.13 3.27 25.71
N ASP A 115 16.94 3.20 26.31
CA ASP A 115 16.72 3.12 27.76
C ASP A 115 15.99 1.81 28.12
N PRO A 116 16.33 1.13 29.22
CA PRO A 116 15.62 -0.07 29.65
C PRO A 116 14.19 0.26 30.13
N PRO A 117 13.18 -0.57 29.80
CA PRO A 117 11.82 -0.37 30.26
C PRO A 117 11.69 -0.62 31.77
N THR A 118 10.87 0.19 32.44
CA THR A 118 10.65 0.11 33.90
C THR A 118 9.43 -0.72 34.29
N GLY A 119 8.67 -1.23 33.31
CA GLY A 119 7.43 -1.96 33.54
C GLY A 119 6.99 -2.84 32.37
N PRO A 120 5.84 -3.51 32.49
CA PRO A 120 5.31 -4.39 31.47
C PRO A 120 4.84 -3.60 30.24
N ASP A 121 4.63 -4.32 29.13
CA ASP A 121 4.00 -3.76 27.94
C ASP A 121 2.49 -3.54 28.19
N LEU A 122 2.03 -2.29 28.09
CA LEU A 122 0.67 -1.85 28.44
C LEU A 122 -0.06 -1.25 27.24
N ALA A 123 -1.39 -1.40 27.24
CA ALA A 123 -2.26 -0.82 26.22
C ALA A 123 -2.51 0.67 26.49
N ILE A 124 -2.57 1.48 25.43
CA ILE A 124 -2.98 2.88 25.46
C ILE A 124 -3.85 3.20 24.24
N SER A 125 -4.95 3.92 24.47
CA SER A 125 -5.79 4.43 23.38
C SER A 125 -5.37 5.83 22.95
N MET A 126 -5.19 6.74 23.91
CA MET A 126 -4.71 8.11 23.72
C MET A 126 -4.31 8.70 25.06
N GLY A 127 -3.51 9.77 25.05
CA GLY A 127 -3.10 10.52 26.23
C GLY A 127 -1.60 10.77 26.26
N VAL A 128 -1.11 11.15 27.43
CA VAL A 128 0.33 11.34 27.70
C VAL A 128 0.79 10.25 28.67
N VAL A 129 1.87 9.55 28.33
CA VAL A 129 2.51 8.55 29.20
C VAL A 129 4.01 8.75 29.21
N LEU A 130 4.67 8.22 30.25
CA LEU A 130 6.11 8.08 30.23
C LEU A 130 6.47 6.71 29.65
N ALA A 131 7.29 6.68 28.61
CA ALA A 131 7.62 5.48 27.87
C ALA A 131 9.10 5.45 27.46
N VAL A 132 9.59 4.25 27.11
CA VAL A 132 10.83 4.07 26.33
C VAL A 132 10.54 3.48 24.95
N ASP A 133 9.33 2.95 24.78
CA ASP A 133 8.88 2.27 23.58
C ASP A 133 7.40 2.58 23.35
N ILE A 134 7.06 3.11 22.18
CA ILE A 134 5.67 3.29 21.74
C ILE A 134 5.46 2.51 20.45
N SER A 135 4.50 1.59 20.46
CA SER A 135 4.06 0.83 19.29
C SER A 135 2.68 1.30 18.84
N LEU A 136 2.63 2.02 17.73
CA LEU A 136 1.38 2.43 17.11
C LEU A 136 0.92 1.37 16.11
N THR A 137 -0.31 0.90 16.28
CA THR A 137 -0.96 0.04 15.29
C THR A 137 -2.16 0.78 14.74
N TRP A 138 -2.07 1.20 13.49
CA TRP A 138 -3.24 1.69 12.79
C TRP A 138 -3.90 0.55 12.02
N PRO A 139 -5.25 0.49 11.99
CA PRO A 139 -5.91 -0.40 11.08
C PRO A 139 -5.47 -0.03 9.68
N VAL A 140 -4.99 -1.03 8.94
CA VAL A 140 -5.04 -0.96 7.48
C VAL A 140 -6.50 -0.69 7.19
N ARG A 141 -6.81 0.49 6.66
CA ARG A 141 -8.10 0.65 5.99
C ARG A 141 -7.96 -0.27 4.80
N ALA A 142 -8.43 -1.50 4.94
CA ALA A 142 -8.46 -2.45 3.85
C ALA A 142 -9.20 -1.72 2.72
N ALA A 143 -8.47 -1.41 1.64
CA ALA A 143 -9.14 -1.09 0.41
C ALA A 143 -10.13 -2.25 0.19
N PRO A 144 -11.41 -1.98 -0.13
CA PRO A 144 -12.32 -3.07 -0.47
C PRO A 144 -11.61 -3.96 -1.49
N PRO A 145 -11.63 -5.29 -1.31
CA PRO A 145 -10.89 -6.18 -2.20
C PRO A 145 -11.22 -5.78 -3.64
N PRO A 146 -10.21 -5.60 -4.51
CA PRO A 146 -10.44 -5.16 -5.87
C PRO A 146 -11.53 -6.04 -6.47
N LYS A 147 -12.62 -5.40 -6.94
CA LYS A 147 -13.76 -6.15 -7.47
C LYS A 147 -13.25 -7.03 -8.60
N ALA A 148 -13.50 -8.34 -8.52
CA ALA A 148 -13.17 -9.26 -9.59
C ALA A 148 -13.84 -8.76 -10.88
N PRO A 149 -13.08 -8.63 -11.99
CA PRO A 149 -13.67 -8.17 -13.24
C PRO A 149 -14.70 -9.18 -13.72
N ARG A 150 -15.80 -8.68 -14.26
CA ARG A 150 -16.89 -9.52 -14.80
C ARG A 150 -16.99 -9.43 -16.32
N VAL A 151 -16.36 -8.43 -16.92
CA VAL A 151 -16.30 -8.25 -18.37
C VAL A 151 -14.88 -7.89 -18.80
N LEU A 152 -14.53 -8.34 -20.00
CA LEU A 152 -13.36 -7.96 -20.74
C LEU A 152 -13.79 -7.02 -21.87
N GLN A 153 -13.28 -5.80 -21.87
CA GLN A 153 -13.47 -4.82 -22.94
C GLN A 153 -12.22 -4.81 -23.81
N VAL A 154 -12.37 -5.07 -25.10
CA VAL A 154 -11.28 -5.02 -26.07
C VAL A 154 -11.32 -3.65 -26.75
N SER A 155 -10.16 -3.04 -27.01
CA SER A 155 -10.06 -1.74 -27.70
C SER A 155 -10.76 -1.69 -29.07
N THR A 156 -11.07 -2.85 -29.65
CA THR A 156 -11.89 -3.02 -30.86
C THR A 156 -13.39 -2.74 -30.65
N GLY A 157 -13.83 -2.48 -29.41
CA GLY A 157 -15.22 -2.25 -29.03
C GLY A 157 -15.96 -3.51 -28.54
N MET A 158 -15.34 -4.69 -28.60
CA MET A 158 -15.96 -5.91 -28.06
C MET A 158 -16.04 -5.86 -26.53
N THR A 159 -17.17 -6.27 -25.98
CA THR A 159 -17.35 -6.50 -24.54
C THR A 159 -17.75 -7.95 -24.32
N ILE A 160 -16.94 -8.69 -23.57
CA ILE A 160 -17.04 -10.15 -23.42
C ILE A 160 -17.25 -10.47 -21.94
N PRO A 161 -18.28 -11.23 -21.54
CA PRO A 161 -18.44 -11.66 -20.17
C PRO A 161 -17.34 -12.65 -19.76
N LEU A 162 -16.82 -12.49 -18.55
CA LEU A 162 -15.84 -13.38 -17.91
C LEU A 162 -16.55 -14.48 -17.13
N ASP A 163 -17.38 -15.26 -17.83
CA ASP A 163 -18.15 -16.40 -17.31
C ASP A 163 -17.50 -17.76 -17.66
N LYS A 164 -16.58 -17.76 -18.62
CA LYS A 164 -15.80 -18.92 -19.07
C LYS A 164 -14.35 -18.50 -19.35
N PRO A 165 -13.40 -19.45 -19.36
CA PRO A 165 -12.04 -19.16 -19.80
C PRO A 165 -12.02 -18.62 -21.23
N LEU A 166 -11.09 -17.72 -21.54
CA LEU A 166 -10.93 -17.12 -22.87
C LEU A 166 -9.56 -17.47 -23.45
N LEU A 167 -9.49 -17.66 -24.76
CA LEU A 167 -8.26 -17.64 -25.53
C LEU A 167 -8.34 -16.48 -26.53
N ILE A 168 -7.32 -15.63 -26.52
CA ILE A 168 -7.30 -14.38 -27.28
C ILE A 168 -6.12 -14.40 -28.24
N GLY A 169 -6.34 -14.01 -29.49
CA GLY A 169 -5.28 -13.84 -30.48
C GLY A 169 -5.82 -13.53 -31.87
N SER A 170 -4.94 -13.51 -32.88
CA SER A 170 -5.33 -13.19 -34.26
C SER A 170 -6.06 -14.33 -35.00
N ALA A 171 -5.86 -15.57 -34.55
CA ALA A 171 -6.55 -16.76 -35.05
C ALA A 171 -6.51 -17.87 -33.97
N PRO A 172 -7.19 -17.65 -32.82
CA PRO A 172 -7.05 -18.51 -31.66
C PRO A 172 -7.61 -19.89 -31.93
N SER A 173 -6.94 -20.93 -31.40
CA SER A 173 -7.34 -22.32 -31.60
C SER A 173 -7.16 -23.14 -30.32
N ILE A 174 -8.01 -24.17 -30.19
CA ILE A 174 -7.96 -25.13 -29.09
C ILE A 174 -7.17 -26.34 -29.58
N GLN A 175 -6.07 -26.67 -28.90
CA GLN A 175 -5.47 -28.00 -29.06
C GLN A 175 -6.29 -28.99 -28.25
N ARG A 176 -6.84 -30.02 -28.93
CA ARG A 176 -7.75 -31.02 -28.35
C ARG A 176 -7.25 -31.50 -26.98
N THR A 177 -7.94 -31.07 -25.93
CA THR A 177 -7.75 -31.53 -24.56
C THR A 177 -9.12 -31.86 -23.97
N THR A 178 -9.17 -32.90 -23.13
CA THR A 178 -10.33 -33.29 -22.33
C THR A 178 -10.55 -32.26 -21.23
N VAL A 179 -11.07 -31.09 -21.58
CA VAL A 179 -11.42 -30.03 -20.63
C VAL A 179 -12.95 -29.94 -20.56
N THR A 180 -13.49 -30.03 -19.35
CA THR A 180 -14.93 -30.01 -19.08
C THR A 180 -15.58 -28.66 -19.43
N ASP A 181 -14.81 -27.58 -19.47
CA ASP A 181 -15.22 -26.25 -19.93
C ASP A 181 -14.35 -25.76 -21.10
N LEU A 182 -14.93 -25.73 -22.30
CA LEU A 182 -14.26 -25.23 -23.49
C LEU A 182 -14.10 -23.70 -23.40
N PRO A 183 -12.89 -23.15 -23.63
CA PRO A 183 -12.67 -21.72 -23.63
C PRO A 183 -13.40 -21.04 -24.80
N LYS A 184 -13.87 -19.81 -24.59
CA LYS A 184 -14.34 -18.96 -25.69
C LYS A 184 -13.14 -18.42 -26.46
N LEU A 185 -13.17 -18.54 -27.78
CA LEU A 185 -12.13 -18.05 -28.68
C LEU A 185 -12.46 -16.61 -29.10
N ILE A 186 -11.55 -15.69 -28.78
CA ILE A 186 -11.72 -14.26 -29.04
C ILE A 186 -10.68 -13.82 -30.08
N THR A 187 -11.16 -13.56 -31.29
CA THR A 187 -10.32 -13.09 -32.38
C THR A 187 -10.17 -11.57 -32.32
N VAL A 188 -8.93 -11.08 -32.42
CA VAL A 188 -8.62 -9.65 -32.49
C VAL A 188 -7.87 -9.30 -33.78
N PRO A 189 -8.03 -8.08 -34.33
CA PRO A 189 -7.28 -7.63 -35.49
C PRO A 189 -5.77 -7.63 -35.23
N SER A 190 -5.00 -8.00 -36.25
CA SER A 190 -3.53 -8.03 -36.21
C SER A 190 -2.96 -7.62 -37.57
N PRO A 191 -3.20 -6.37 -38.04
CA PRO A 191 -2.81 -5.94 -39.38
C PRO A 191 -1.28 -5.92 -39.59
N ASN A 192 -0.50 -5.62 -38.54
CA ASN A 192 0.96 -5.67 -38.61
C ASN A 192 1.53 -7.01 -38.14
N ALA A 193 0.66 -8.02 -37.96
CA ALA A 193 1.02 -9.35 -37.47
C ALA A 193 1.70 -9.35 -36.09
N GLU A 194 1.36 -8.39 -35.22
CA GLU A 194 1.98 -8.29 -33.89
C GLU A 194 1.30 -9.19 -32.86
N VAL A 195 0.02 -9.49 -33.07
CA VAL A 195 -0.73 -10.41 -32.21
C VAL A 195 -0.59 -11.84 -32.72
N SER A 196 0.03 -12.73 -31.92
CA SER A 196 0.12 -14.16 -32.19
C SER A 196 -1.26 -14.83 -32.36
N ARG A 197 -1.32 -15.95 -33.09
CA ARG A 197 -2.56 -16.68 -33.38
C ARG A 197 -3.36 -17.02 -32.11
N THR A 198 -2.69 -17.61 -31.13
CA THR A 198 -3.17 -17.74 -29.75
C THR A 198 -2.14 -17.02 -28.86
N HIS A 199 -2.48 -15.84 -28.34
CA HIS A 199 -1.55 -14.93 -27.66
C HIS A 199 -1.70 -15.00 -26.13
N LEU A 200 -2.93 -14.87 -25.63
CA LEU A 200 -3.24 -14.86 -24.20
C LEU A 200 -4.30 -15.89 -23.85
N ALA A 201 -4.22 -16.42 -22.62
CA ALA A 201 -5.33 -17.08 -21.95
C ALA A 201 -5.84 -16.23 -20.79
N VAL A 202 -7.16 -16.10 -20.69
CA VAL A 202 -7.83 -15.62 -19.47
C VAL A 202 -8.44 -16.84 -18.78
N ARG A 203 -8.04 -17.06 -17.53
CA ARG A 203 -8.49 -18.18 -16.70
C ARG A 203 -9.33 -17.65 -15.54
N LEU A 204 -10.36 -18.40 -15.18
CA LEU A 204 -11.22 -18.12 -14.03
C LEU A 204 -10.85 -19.12 -12.92
N GLU A 205 -10.23 -18.63 -11.86
CA GLU A 205 -9.78 -19.42 -10.71
C GLU A 205 -10.63 -19.04 -9.48
N GLY A 206 -11.77 -19.73 -9.32
CA GLY A 206 -12.75 -19.39 -8.29
C GLY A 206 -13.34 -18.00 -8.51
N LEU A 207 -13.05 -17.05 -7.61
CA LEU A 207 -13.48 -15.65 -7.71
C LEU A 207 -12.43 -14.75 -8.39
N GLN A 208 -11.31 -15.32 -8.85
CA GLN A 208 -10.18 -14.57 -9.39
C GLN A 208 -10.06 -14.78 -10.88
N VAL A 209 -9.57 -13.74 -11.56
CA VAL A 209 -9.27 -13.77 -12.98
C VAL A 209 -7.76 -13.67 -13.12
N CYS A 210 -7.20 -14.63 -13.87
CA CYS A 210 -5.78 -14.69 -14.15
C CYS A 210 -5.57 -14.56 -15.66
N VAL A 211 -4.55 -13.83 -16.07
CA VAL A 211 -4.11 -13.71 -17.46
C VAL A 211 -2.73 -14.36 -17.61
N VAL A 212 -2.56 -15.13 -18.68
CA VAL A 212 -1.33 -15.87 -18.98
C VAL A 212 -0.93 -15.58 -20.41
N ASP A 213 0.30 -15.12 -20.61
CA ASP A 213 0.91 -15.05 -21.94
C ASP A 213 1.30 -16.45 -22.40
N LEU A 214 0.82 -16.85 -23.58
CA LEU A 214 0.99 -18.18 -24.14
C LEU A 214 2.21 -18.27 -25.05
N ARG A 215 3.33 -17.66 -24.62
CA ARG A 215 4.57 -17.53 -25.39
C ARG A 215 4.34 -16.78 -26.70
N SER A 216 3.72 -15.61 -26.58
CA SER A 216 3.54 -14.72 -27.72
C SER A 216 4.88 -14.27 -28.31
N THR A 217 4.86 -13.89 -29.59
CA THR A 217 6.09 -13.48 -30.30
C THR A 217 6.59 -12.11 -29.84
N ASN A 218 5.66 -11.17 -29.63
CA ASN A 218 5.99 -9.78 -29.29
C ASN A 218 5.81 -9.46 -27.79
N GLY A 219 5.37 -10.44 -27.00
CA GLY A 219 5.10 -10.27 -25.58
C GLY A 219 3.76 -9.58 -25.31
N SER A 220 3.36 -9.64 -24.03
CA SER A 220 2.23 -8.91 -23.48
C SER A 220 2.72 -7.94 -22.40
N ARG A 221 2.01 -6.82 -22.22
CA ARG A 221 2.31 -5.86 -21.15
C ARG A 221 1.09 -5.66 -20.27
N LEU A 222 1.25 -5.91 -18.97
CA LEU A 222 0.21 -5.71 -17.96
C LEU A 222 0.38 -4.34 -17.33
N GLN A 223 -0.69 -3.57 -17.28
CA GLN A 223 -0.78 -2.34 -16.52
C GLN A 223 -1.84 -2.50 -15.44
N GLN A 224 -1.40 -2.50 -14.19
CA GLN A 224 -2.31 -2.46 -13.05
C GLN A 224 -2.87 -1.04 -12.86
N ALA A 225 -4.08 -0.93 -12.35
CA ALA A 225 -4.74 0.36 -12.14
C ALA A 225 -3.87 1.32 -11.27
N GLY A 226 -3.40 2.41 -11.87
CA GLY A 226 -2.55 3.41 -11.20
C GLY A 226 -1.04 3.14 -11.26
N SER A 227 -0.62 2.05 -11.91
CA SER A 227 0.79 1.67 -12.09
C SER A 227 1.26 1.87 -13.54
N ALA A 228 2.58 1.82 -13.75
CA ALA A 228 3.18 1.75 -15.07
C ALA A 228 2.95 0.36 -15.70
N ALA A 229 3.01 0.28 -17.04
CA ALA A 229 2.84 -0.97 -17.78
C ALA A 229 4.14 -1.80 -17.79
N GLU A 230 4.07 -3.02 -17.29
CA GLU A 230 5.20 -3.95 -17.14
C GLU A 230 5.08 -5.15 -18.10
N PRO A 231 6.20 -5.69 -18.61
CA PRO A 231 6.18 -6.87 -19.45
C PRO A 231 5.78 -8.12 -18.67
N MET A 232 4.92 -8.94 -19.25
CA MET A 232 4.52 -10.22 -18.68
C MET A 232 5.55 -11.31 -19.00
N THR A 233 5.85 -12.15 -18.01
CA THR A 233 6.64 -13.36 -18.22
C THR A 233 5.78 -14.44 -18.89
N PRO A 234 6.23 -15.05 -20.01
CA PRO A 234 5.50 -16.15 -20.65
C PRO A 234 5.20 -17.30 -19.70
N ASP A 235 4.04 -17.94 -19.88
CA ASP A 235 3.49 -19.03 -19.06
C ASP A 235 3.23 -18.68 -17.57
N HIS A 236 3.56 -17.47 -17.11
CA HIS A 236 3.31 -17.04 -15.74
C HIS A 236 1.87 -16.47 -15.59
N PRO A 237 1.09 -16.95 -14.61
CA PRO A 237 -0.24 -16.40 -14.34
C PRO A 237 -0.18 -15.09 -13.55
N TYR A 238 -0.69 -14.02 -14.14
CA TYR A 238 -0.85 -12.73 -13.48
C TYR A 238 -2.31 -12.52 -13.05
N ARG A 239 -2.53 -12.12 -11.80
CA ARG A 239 -3.86 -11.81 -11.29
C ARG A 239 -4.27 -10.41 -11.74
N VAL A 240 -5.52 -10.28 -12.20
CA VAL A 240 -6.06 -9.02 -12.69
C VAL A 240 -7.29 -8.59 -11.91
N ALA A 241 -7.40 -7.29 -11.69
CA ALA A 241 -8.47 -6.59 -11.02
C ALA A 241 -9.29 -5.74 -12.00
N THR A 242 -10.47 -5.30 -11.56
CA THR A 242 -11.20 -4.24 -12.27
C THR A 242 -10.33 -2.99 -12.39
N GLY A 243 -10.15 -2.50 -13.61
CA GLY A 243 -9.32 -1.34 -13.95
C GLY A 243 -8.03 -1.69 -14.68
N ASP A 244 -7.54 -2.91 -14.51
CA ASP A 244 -6.30 -3.37 -15.13
C ASP A 244 -6.44 -3.49 -16.66
N THR A 245 -5.33 -3.31 -17.36
CA THR A 245 -5.27 -3.44 -18.81
C THR A 245 -4.10 -4.30 -19.25
N VAL A 246 -4.28 -5.09 -20.31
CA VAL A 246 -3.20 -5.84 -20.96
C VAL A 246 -3.09 -5.44 -22.42
N GLU A 247 -1.90 -5.05 -22.87
CA GLU A 247 -1.57 -4.74 -24.26
C GLU A 247 -0.89 -5.96 -24.91
N ILE A 248 -1.31 -6.33 -26.11
CA ILE A 248 -0.86 -7.54 -26.82
C ILE A 248 -0.31 -7.29 -28.23
N GLY A 249 0.00 -6.02 -28.55
CA GLY A 249 0.42 -5.58 -29.88
C GLY A 249 -0.72 -5.06 -30.76
N ASP A 250 -0.37 -4.40 -31.87
CA ASP A 250 -1.29 -3.76 -32.82
C ASP A 250 -2.27 -2.75 -32.18
N GLY A 251 -1.87 -2.16 -31.04
CA GLY A 251 -2.74 -1.28 -30.25
C GLY A 251 -3.95 -1.98 -29.62
N VAL A 252 -3.95 -3.33 -29.59
CA VAL A 252 -5.00 -4.11 -28.95
C VAL A 252 -4.78 -4.08 -27.44
N VAL A 253 -5.74 -3.45 -26.75
CA VAL A 253 -5.75 -3.34 -25.29
C VAL A 253 -6.97 -4.05 -24.75
N LEU A 254 -6.74 -4.90 -23.76
CA LEU A 254 -7.73 -5.67 -23.04
C LEU A 254 -7.95 -5.04 -21.68
N ARG A 255 -9.10 -4.40 -21.45
CA ARG A 255 -9.48 -3.77 -20.18
C ARG A 255 -10.38 -4.70 -19.38
N PHE A 256 -9.99 -4.97 -18.14
CA PHE A 256 -10.78 -5.73 -17.18
C PHE A 256 -11.71 -4.78 -16.44
N ALA A 257 -13.03 -4.99 -16.53
CA ALA A 257 -14.01 -4.08 -15.96
C ALA A 257 -15.07 -4.81 -15.12
N ALA A 258 -15.73 -4.04 -14.24
CA ALA A 258 -16.92 -4.50 -13.56
C ALA A 258 -18.06 -4.72 -14.57
N ALA A 259 -19.06 -5.53 -14.23
CA ALA A 259 -20.25 -5.64 -15.04
C ALA A 259 -20.91 -4.25 -15.14
N PRO A 260 -21.47 -3.87 -16.30
CA PRO A 260 -22.28 -2.66 -16.39
C PRO A 260 -23.41 -2.73 -15.36
N GLU A 261 -23.57 -1.66 -14.57
CA GLU A 261 -24.72 -1.49 -13.69
C GLU A 261 -25.96 -1.34 -14.59
N ASN A 262 -26.95 -2.20 -14.36
CA ASN A 262 -28.18 -2.30 -15.14
C ASN A 262 -29.26 -1.40 -14.54
#